data_AF-A0A354SKD3-F1
#
_entry.id   AF-A0A354SKD3-F1
#
_cell.length_a   1.000
_cell.length_b   1.000
_cell.length_c   1.000
_cell.angle_alpha   90.00
_cell.angle_beta   90.00
_cell.angle_gamma   90.00
#
_symmetry.space_group_name_H-M   'P 1'
#
loop_
_entity.id
_entity.type
_entity.pdbx_description
1 polymer ?
#
loop_
_entity_poly.entity_id
_entity_poly.type
_entity_poly.pdbx_seq_one_letter_code
_entity_poly.pdbx_strand_id
1 'polypeptide(L)'
;MIERIRQIAKRQWHSGTQTMPLLTENEIYNLSIRRGTLNDEERDIINNHAAVTYKMLTSLPFPRKLKKIAEYAAAHHEKLDGSGYPLGLKGDQLSLQSRIIALADIFEALTAKDRPYKKGKTLGEALKIMEMMVQDHHLDKNLYDLFIQAKIYRDYALKELTSQQMDV
;
A
#
# COMPACT_ATOMS: atom_id res chain seq x y z
N MET A 1 -1.91 2.35 24.01
CA MET A 1 -2.52 1.04 23.67
C MET A 1 -1.55 -0.11 23.90
N ILE A 2 -0.40 -0.17 23.20
CA ILE A 2 0.62 -1.21 23.39
C ILE A 2 1.11 -1.30 24.83
N GLU A 3 1.34 -0.16 25.49
CA GLU A 3 1.75 -0.18 26.90
C GLU A 3 0.72 -0.88 27.80
N ARG A 4 -0.58 -0.71 27.51
CA ARG A 4 -1.65 -1.41 28.25
C ARG A 4 -1.59 -2.93 28.02
N ILE A 5 -1.29 -3.37 26.80
CA ILE A 5 -1.11 -4.79 26.48
C ILE A 5 0.07 -5.35 27.28
N ARG A 6 1.21 -4.63 27.31
CA ARG A 6 2.38 -5.01 28.11
C ARG A 6 2.08 -5.09 29.61
N GLN A 7 1.26 -4.18 30.14
CA GLN A 7 0.86 -4.26 31.55
C GLN A 7 -0.08 -5.44 31.84
N ILE A 8 -0.98 -5.78 30.92
CA ILE A 8 -1.86 -6.97 31.05
C ILE A 8 -1.03 -8.25 30.97
N ALA A 9 -0.05 -8.31 30.07
CA ALA A 9 0.85 -9.45 29.90
C ALA A 9 1.69 -9.80 31.14
N LYS A 10 1.87 -8.86 32.08
CA LYS A 10 2.53 -9.13 33.37
C LYS A 10 1.69 -10.01 34.31
N ARG A 11 0.39 -10.16 34.03
CA ARG A 11 -0.49 -11.02 34.82
C ARG A 11 -0.23 -12.48 34.48
N GLN A 12 -0.47 -13.34 35.45
CA GLN A 12 -0.34 -14.79 35.32
C GLN A 12 -1.62 -15.44 35.83
N TRP A 13 -1.89 -16.65 35.37
CA TRP A 13 -2.97 -17.48 35.86
C TRP A 13 -2.45 -18.86 36.24
N HIS A 14 -3.19 -19.56 37.08
CA HIS A 14 -2.77 -20.84 37.63
C HIS A 14 -3.65 -21.96 37.08
N SER A 15 -3.02 -22.98 36.51
CA SER A 15 -3.66 -24.22 36.07
C SER A 15 -3.12 -25.37 36.92
N GLY A 16 -3.83 -25.70 38.00
CA GLY A 16 -3.34 -26.67 38.99
C GLY A 16 -2.05 -26.17 39.65
N THR A 17 -0.94 -26.88 39.45
CA THR A 17 0.39 -26.53 40.00
C THR A 17 1.24 -25.65 39.07
N GLN A 18 0.79 -25.39 37.84
CA GLN A 18 1.54 -24.59 36.87
C GLN A 18 1.06 -23.15 36.84
N THR A 19 2.00 -22.21 36.92
CA THR A 19 1.76 -20.79 36.66
C THR A 19 2.04 -20.49 35.20
N MET A 20 1.04 -19.99 34.49
CA MET A 20 1.12 -19.63 33.07
C MET A 20 1.01 -18.12 32.90
N PRO A 21 1.70 -17.52 31.90
CA PRO A 21 1.46 -16.13 31.55
C PRO A 21 0.02 -15.95 31.05
N LEU A 22 -0.59 -14.79 31.35
CA LEU A 22 -1.93 -14.48 30.86
C LEU A 22 -1.97 -14.34 29.33
N LEU A 23 -0.88 -13.83 28.75
CA LEU A 23 -0.68 -13.71 27.31
C LEU A 23 0.71 -14.27 26.98
N THR A 24 0.78 -15.09 25.94
CA THR A 24 2.03 -15.56 25.35
C THR A 24 2.75 -14.43 24.61
N GLU A 25 4.05 -14.58 24.37
CA GLU A 25 4.83 -13.62 23.58
C GLU A 25 4.24 -13.42 22.18
N ASN A 26 3.77 -14.50 21.56
CA ASN A 26 3.12 -14.47 20.26
C ASN A 26 1.80 -13.66 20.28
N GLU A 27 0.98 -13.82 21.32
CA GLU A 27 -0.25 -13.02 21.47
C GLU A 27 0.07 -11.54 21.71
N ILE A 28 1.08 -11.23 22.53
CA ILE A 28 1.51 -9.85 22.77
C ILE A 28 1.96 -9.20 21.46
N TYR A 29 2.75 -9.92 20.65
CA TYR A 29 3.23 -9.46 19.36
C TYR A 29 2.06 -9.12 18.41
N ASN A 30 1.15 -10.07 18.19
CA ASN A 30 0.01 -9.88 17.30
C ASN A 30 -1.00 -8.83 17.81
N LEU A 31 -1.24 -8.77 19.12
CA LEU A 31 -2.10 -7.73 19.72
C LEU A 31 -1.47 -6.33 19.65
N SER A 32 -0.15 -6.23 19.45
CA SER A 32 0.58 -4.96 19.39
C SER A 32 0.63 -4.33 17.99
N ILE A 33 0.02 -4.97 16.97
CA ILE A 33 -0.07 -4.43 15.61
C ILE A 33 -0.74 -3.05 15.64
N ARG A 34 -0.04 -2.04 15.12
CA ARG A 34 -0.50 -0.63 15.17
C ARG A 34 -1.43 -0.26 14.01
N ARG A 35 -1.26 -0.89 12.85
CA ARG A 35 -1.96 -0.54 11.61
C ARG A 35 -2.29 -1.78 10.81
N GLY A 36 -3.57 -1.90 10.44
CA GLY A 36 -4.06 -3.08 9.73
C GLY A 36 -4.09 -4.30 10.65
N THR A 37 -3.96 -5.48 10.06
CA THR A 37 -4.12 -6.78 10.74
C THR A 37 -2.91 -7.69 10.56
N LEU A 38 -1.86 -7.22 9.89
CA LEU A 38 -0.68 -8.01 9.57
C LEU A 38 0.47 -7.62 10.49
N ASN A 39 1.17 -8.62 11.01
CA ASN A 39 2.48 -8.45 11.60
C ASN A 39 3.55 -8.22 10.51
N ASP A 40 4.81 -8.02 10.92
CA ASP A 40 5.87 -7.64 9.99
C ASP A 40 6.21 -8.80 9.03
N GLU A 41 6.24 -10.04 9.52
CA GLU A 41 6.51 -11.23 8.70
C GLU A 41 5.41 -11.50 7.68
N GLU A 42 4.14 -11.37 8.09
CA GLU A 42 3.00 -11.49 7.20
C GLU A 42 3.00 -10.37 6.14
N ARG A 43 3.40 -9.16 6.53
CA ARG A 43 3.54 -8.03 5.59
C ARG A 43 4.63 -8.30 4.56
N ASP A 44 5.75 -8.90 4.95
CA ASP A 44 6.81 -9.30 4.02
C ASP A 44 6.32 -10.36 3.03
N ILE A 45 5.53 -11.34 3.49
CA ILE A 45 4.90 -12.34 2.63
C ILE A 45 3.98 -11.67 1.60
N ILE A 46 3.17 -10.70 2.01
CA ILE A 46 2.31 -9.96 1.08
C ILE A 46 3.14 -9.13 0.11
N ASN A 47 4.13 -8.36 0.58
CA ASN A 47 4.98 -7.52 -0.27
C ASN A 47 5.75 -8.33 -1.32
N ASN A 48 6.05 -9.59 -1.03
CA ASN A 48 6.75 -10.50 -1.95
C ASN A 48 6.00 -10.72 -3.27
N HIS A 49 4.70 -10.42 -3.38
CA HIS A 49 3.97 -10.53 -4.65
C HIS A 49 4.62 -9.69 -5.78
N ALA A 50 5.23 -8.54 -5.45
CA ALA A 50 5.92 -7.70 -6.42
C ALA A 50 7.20 -8.35 -6.97
N ALA A 51 7.99 -8.98 -6.08
CA ALA A 51 9.18 -9.74 -6.47
C ALA A 51 8.83 -11.01 -7.26
N VAL A 52 7.77 -11.71 -6.86
CA VAL A 52 7.24 -12.86 -7.59
C VAL A 52 6.74 -12.44 -8.99
N THR A 53 6.07 -11.30 -9.09
CA THR A 53 5.62 -10.71 -10.37
C THR A 53 6.80 -10.47 -11.30
N TYR A 54 7.89 -9.85 -10.79
CA TYR A 54 9.12 -9.67 -11.55
C TYR A 54 9.62 -11.00 -12.11
N LYS A 55 9.80 -12.00 -11.24
CA LYS A 55 10.32 -13.33 -11.61
C LYS A 55 9.45 -14.01 -12.69
N MET A 56 8.13 -13.98 -12.51
CA MET A 56 7.19 -14.55 -13.47
C MET A 56 7.28 -13.85 -14.83
N LEU A 57 7.20 -12.52 -14.84
CA LEU A 57 7.20 -11.74 -16.09
C LEU A 57 8.56 -11.79 -16.81
N THR A 58 9.69 -11.82 -16.10
CA THR A 58 11.01 -11.99 -16.75
C THR A 58 11.17 -13.32 -17.47
N SER A 59 10.37 -14.33 -17.11
CA SER A 59 10.41 -15.65 -17.74
C SER A 59 9.57 -15.72 -19.04
N LEU A 60 8.80 -14.67 -19.35
CA LEU A 60 7.94 -14.64 -20.53
C LEU A 60 8.64 -14.00 -21.74
N PRO A 61 8.40 -14.49 -22.96
CA PRO A 61 9.05 -13.99 -24.17
C PRO A 61 8.39 -12.70 -24.69
N PHE A 62 8.60 -11.58 -24.00
CA PHE A 62 8.05 -10.30 -24.43
C PHE A 62 8.74 -9.77 -25.71
N PRO A 63 7.99 -9.14 -26.64
CA PRO A 63 8.58 -8.46 -27.78
C PRO A 63 9.44 -7.27 -27.32
N ARG A 64 10.37 -6.80 -28.16
CA ARG A 64 11.30 -5.70 -27.82
C ARG A 64 10.63 -4.45 -27.22
N LYS A 65 9.43 -4.11 -27.68
CA LYS A 65 8.64 -2.96 -27.19
C LYS A 65 8.15 -3.13 -25.75
N LEU A 66 8.02 -4.36 -25.25
CA LEU A 66 7.52 -4.71 -23.92
C LEU A 66 8.60 -5.30 -23.00
N LYS A 67 9.88 -5.23 -23.40
CA LYS A 67 11.00 -5.85 -22.66
C LYS A 67 11.14 -5.38 -21.19
N LYS A 68 10.56 -4.22 -20.85
CA LYS A 68 10.63 -3.61 -19.52
C LYS A 68 9.34 -3.82 -18.69
N ILE A 69 8.36 -4.55 -19.19
CA ILE A 69 7.08 -4.70 -18.48
C ILE A 69 7.23 -5.33 -17.10
N ALA A 70 8.18 -6.25 -16.93
CA ALA A 70 8.51 -6.84 -15.63
C ALA A 70 9.02 -5.79 -14.64
N GLU A 71 9.88 -4.88 -15.07
CA GLU A 71 10.37 -3.76 -14.26
C GLU A 71 9.21 -2.86 -13.82
N TYR A 72 8.35 -2.48 -14.76
CA TYR A 72 7.23 -1.57 -14.49
C TYR A 72 6.21 -2.17 -13.53
N ALA A 73 5.86 -3.44 -13.75
CA ALA A 73 4.91 -4.15 -12.91
C ALA A 73 5.49 -4.47 -11.53
N ALA A 74 6.79 -4.71 -11.39
CA ALA A 74 7.38 -4.99 -10.08
C ALA A 74 7.60 -3.72 -9.24
N ALA A 75 7.85 -2.58 -9.88
CA ALA A 75 8.20 -1.33 -9.21
C ALA A 75 7.00 -0.42 -8.86
N HIS A 76 5.76 -0.85 -9.09
CA HIS A 76 4.58 0.00 -8.85
C HIS A 76 4.30 0.29 -7.35
N HIS A 77 4.92 -0.46 -6.44
CA HIS A 77 4.89 -0.20 -5.00
C HIS A 77 6.15 0.50 -4.47
N GLU A 78 7.09 0.84 -5.36
CA GLU A 78 8.22 1.68 -5.01
C GLU A 78 7.77 3.12 -4.79
N LYS A 79 8.51 3.84 -3.96
CA LYS A 79 8.24 5.23 -3.58
C LYS A 79 9.48 6.07 -3.83
N LEU A 80 9.32 7.35 -4.14
CA LEU A 80 10.49 8.17 -4.54
C LEU A 80 11.52 8.34 -3.43
N ASP A 81 11.11 8.28 -2.17
CA ASP A 81 11.97 8.33 -0.97
C ASP A 81 12.77 7.02 -0.73
N GLY A 82 12.44 5.93 -1.42
CA GLY A 82 13.05 4.61 -1.26
C GLY A 82 12.45 3.78 -0.12
N SER A 83 11.35 4.22 0.52
CA SER A 83 10.65 3.41 1.55
C SER A 83 9.67 2.38 0.96
N GLY A 84 9.66 2.23 -0.36
CA GLY A 84 8.86 1.26 -1.08
C GLY A 84 9.50 -0.13 -1.15
N TYR A 85 8.87 -1.01 -1.92
CA TYR A 85 9.29 -2.39 -2.11
C TYR A 85 9.04 -2.80 -3.58
N PRO A 86 9.70 -3.85 -4.11
CA PRO A 86 10.55 -4.83 -3.42
C PRO A 86 12.06 -4.50 -3.35
N LEU A 87 12.55 -3.50 -4.07
CA LEU A 87 13.98 -3.19 -4.21
C LEU A 87 14.40 -1.91 -3.45
N GLY A 88 13.45 -1.09 -2.99
CA GLY A 88 13.74 0.16 -2.29
C GLY A 88 14.34 1.22 -3.23
N LEU A 89 13.83 1.27 -4.46
CA LEU A 89 14.32 2.18 -5.50
C LEU A 89 13.93 3.62 -5.15
N LYS A 90 14.84 4.55 -5.46
CA LYS A 90 14.61 5.99 -5.31
C LYS A 90 14.21 6.63 -6.64
N GLY A 91 13.70 7.85 -6.59
CA GLY A 91 13.02 8.49 -7.73
C GLY A 91 13.81 8.52 -9.05
N ASP A 92 15.13 8.67 -9.01
CA ASP A 92 16.01 8.64 -10.18
C ASP A 92 16.20 7.24 -10.77
N GLN A 93 16.00 6.20 -9.97
CA GLN A 93 16.04 4.80 -10.36
C GLN A 93 14.69 4.30 -10.92
N LEU A 94 13.60 5.06 -10.70
CA LEU A 94 12.26 4.69 -11.14
C LEU A 94 11.95 5.24 -12.54
N SER A 95 11.63 4.30 -13.43
CA SER A 95 11.11 4.65 -14.76
C SER A 95 9.80 5.43 -14.66
N LEU A 96 9.57 6.31 -15.64
CA LEU A 96 8.34 7.10 -15.71
C LEU A 96 7.09 6.21 -15.70
N GLN A 97 7.15 5.07 -16.39
CA GLN A 97 6.06 4.09 -16.47
C GLN A 97 5.72 3.51 -15.10
N SER A 98 6.72 3.16 -14.29
CA SER A 98 6.50 2.66 -12.93
C SER A 98 5.81 3.71 -12.05
N ARG A 99 6.26 4.98 -12.15
CA ARG A 99 5.65 6.10 -11.42
C ARG A 99 4.21 6.38 -11.87
N ILE A 100 3.91 6.24 -13.17
CA ILE A 100 2.55 6.36 -13.70
C ILE A 100 1.65 5.26 -13.13
N ILE A 101 2.10 4.01 -13.14
CA ILE A 101 1.32 2.87 -12.61
C ILE A 101 1.09 3.05 -11.11
N ALA A 102 2.11 3.43 -10.33
CA ALA A 102 1.98 3.67 -8.90
C ALA A 102 0.91 4.73 -8.59
N LEU A 103 0.94 5.86 -9.32
CA LEU A 103 -0.07 6.92 -9.16
C LEU A 103 -1.48 6.42 -9.49
N ALA A 104 -1.64 5.68 -10.59
CA ALA A 104 -2.93 5.14 -11.02
C ALA A 104 -3.48 4.10 -10.02
N ASP A 105 -2.64 3.17 -9.57
CA ASP A 105 -3.00 2.12 -8.60
C ASP A 105 -3.43 2.72 -7.27
N ILE A 106 -2.70 3.73 -6.77
CA ILE A 106 -3.06 4.43 -5.53
C ILE A 106 -4.41 5.14 -5.67
N PHE A 107 -4.66 5.84 -6.77
CA PHE A 107 -5.92 6.55 -6.97
C PHE A 107 -7.11 5.59 -7.07
N GLU A 108 -6.97 4.51 -7.84
CA GLU A 108 -7.98 3.45 -7.94
C GLU A 108 -8.23 2.84 -6.55
N ALA A 109 -7.18 2.44 -5.84
CA ALA A 109 -7.29 1.80 -4.54
C ALA A 109 -7.98 2.67 -3.48
N LEU A 110 -7.79 3.99 -3.53
CA LEU A 110 -8.44 4.93 -2.62
C LEU A 110 -9.93 5.09 -2.94
N THR A 111 -10.28 5.10 -4.22
CA THR A 111 -11.64 5.40 -4.70
C THR A 111 -12.50 4.15 -4.95
N ALA A 112 -11.92 2.95 -4.90
CA ALA A 112 -12.59 1.68 -5.11
C ALA A 112 -13.83 1.52 -4.20
N LYS A 113 -14.98 1.27 -4.83
CA LYS A 113 -16.31 1.20 -4.18
C LYS A 113 -16.61 -0.16 -3.54
N ASP A 114 -15.90 -1.20 -3.94
CA ASP A 114 -16.23 -2.61 -3.75
C ASP A 114 -15.40 -3.30 -2.66
N ARG A 115 -14.67 -2.54 -1.83
CA ARG A 115 -13.88 -3.12 -0.74
C ARG A 115 -14.77 -3.50 0.46
N PRO A 116 -14.90 -4.79 0.81
CA PRO A 116 -15.85 -5.26 1.84
C PRO A 116 -15.60 -4.69 3.24
N TYR A 117 -14.39 -4.19 3.49
CA TYR A 117 -13.96 -3.70 4.80
C TYR A 117 -13.89 -2.16 4.90
N LYS A 118 -14.19 -1.42 3.83
CA LYS A 118 -14.08 0.04 3.84
C LYS A 118 -14.93 0.68 2.75
N LYS A 119 -15.74 1.68 3.12
CA LYS A 119 -16.35 2.55 2.11
C LYS A 119 -15.24 3.25 1.33
N GLY A 120 -15.36 3.26 0.00
CA GLY A 120 -14.47 4.00 -0.88
C GLY A 120 -14.39 5.47 -0.46
N LYS A 121 -13.20 6.06 -0.55
CA LYS A 121 -13.02 7.49 -0.27
C LYS A 121 -13.81 8.33 -1.27
N THR A 122 -14.23 9.51 -0.85
CA THR A 122 -14.71 10.51 -1.81
C THR A 122 -13.56 10.99 -2.69
N LEU A 123 -13.91 11.59 -3.83
CA LEU A 123 -12.92 12.10 -4.76
C LEU A 123 -12.02 13.16 -4.09
N GLY A 124 -12.61 14.10 -3.35
CA GLY A 124 -11.86 15.11 -2.59
C GLY A 124 -10.92 14.49 -1.54
N GLU A 125 -11.38 13.46 -0.81
CA GLU A 125 -10.53 12.76 0.15
C GLU A 125 -9.35 12.04 -0.51
N ALA A 126 -9.59 11.36 -1.65
CA ALA A 126 -8.54 10.65 -2.37
C ALA A 126 -7.47 11.62 -2.89
N LEU A 127 -7.88 12.73 -3.50
CA LEU A 127 -6.96 13.75 -4.01
C LEU A 127 -6.13 14.38 -2.88
N LYS A 128 -6.73 14.64 -1.72
CA LYS A 128 -6.02 15.15 -0.53
C LYS A 128 -5.00 14.15 0.00
N ILE A 129 -5.32 12.86 0.02
CA ILE A 129 -4.37 11.81 0.42
C ILE A 129 -3.18 11.78 -0.54
N MET A 130 -3.44 11.81 -1.85
CA MET A 130 -2.38 11.82 -2.85
C MET A 130 -1.51 13.09 -2.76
N GLU A 131 -2.11 14.25 -2.49
CA GLU A 131 -1.36 15.49 -2.24
C GLU A 131 -0.40 15.34 -1.06
N MET A 132 -0.86 14.76 0.07
CA MET A 132 0.03 14.46 1.21
C MET A 132 1.14 13.48 0.82
N MET A 133 0.85 12.46 0.01
CA MET A 133 1.87 11.52 -0.49
C MET A 133 2.91 12.19 -1.38
N VAL A 134 2.54 13.24 -2.12
CA VAL A 134 3.51 14.06 -2.87
C VAL A 134 4.40 14.84 -1.91
N GLN A 135 3.84 15.44 -0.85
CA GLN A 135 4.64 16.15 0.17
C GLN A 135 5.62 15.22 0.89
N ASP A 136 5.18 14.00 1.20
CA ASP A 136 5.99 12.96 1.83
C ASP A 136 7.02 12.33 0.87
N HIS A 137 7.12 12.79 -0.38
CA HIS A 137 8.01 12.23 -1.41
C HIS A 137 7.73 10.74 -1.72
N HIS A 138 6.49 10.30 -1.54
CA HIS A 138 6.08 8.96 -1.99
C HIS A 138 5.66 8.94 -3.47
N LEU A 139 5.08 10.04 -3.97
CA LEU A 139 4.55 10.17 -5.33
C LEU A 139 5.26 11.26 -6.14
N ASP A 140 5.30 11.08 -7.45
CA ASP A 140 5.87 12.06 -8.38
C ASP A 140 4.98 13.30 -8.52
N LYS A 141 5.52 14.44 -8.10
CA LYS A 141 4.85 15.73 -8.15
C LYS A 141 4.45 16.13 -9.57
N ASN A 142 5.32 15.94 -10.56
CA ASN A 142 5.04 16.37 -11.93
C ASN A 142 3.91 15.53 -12.54
N LEU A 143 3.87 14.23 -12.25
CA LEU A 143 2.77 13.36 -12.67
C LEU A 143 1.46 13.71 -11.96
N TYR A 144 1.51 13.97 -10.66
CA TYR A 144 0.34 14.41 -9.91
C TYR A 144 -0.20 15.75 -10.43
N ASP A 145 0.66 16.73 -10.65
CA ASP A 145 0.28 18.03 -11.22
C ASP A 145 -0.39 17.86 -12.59
N LEU A 146 0.18 17.02 -13.47
CA LEU A 146 -0.43 16.68 -14.76
C LEU A 146 -1.81 16.02 -14.58
N PHE A 147 -1.93 15.06 -13.68
CA PHE A 147 -3.15 14.34 -13.38
C PHE A 147 -4.29 15.29 -12.93
N ILE A 148 -3.96 16.30 -12.13
CA ILE A 148 -4.90 17.35 -11.70
C ILE A 148 -5.20 18.35 -12.82
N GLN A 149 -4.18 18.92 -13.46
CA GLN A 149 -4.34 19.98 -14.46
C GLN A 149 -5.10 19.50 -15.70
N ALA A 150 -4.79 18.30 -16.18
CA ALA A 150 -5.49 17.67 -17.29
C ALA A 150 -6.85 17.05 -16.87
N LYS A 151 -7.21 17.12 -15.57
CA LYS A 151 -8.45 16.59 -15.01
C LYS A 151 -8.68 15.10 -15.30
N ILE A 152 -7.59 14.32 -15.40
CA ILE A 152 -7.65 12.88 -15.69
C ILE A 152 -8.46 12.14 -14.61
N TYR A 153 -8.34 12.57 -13.35
CA TYR A 153 -9.13 12.05 -12.24
C TYR A 153 -10.65 12.13 -12.49
N ARG A 154 -11.12 13.17 -13.18
CA ARG A 154 -12.53 13.42 -13.42
C ARG A 154 -13.08 12.45 -14.46
N ASP A 155 -12.32 12.18 -15.52
CA ASP A 155 -12.72 11.24 -16.57
C ASP A 155 -12.89 9.81 -16.03
N TYR A 156 -12.00 9.40 -15.11
CA TYR A 156 -12.14 8.14 -14.39
C TYR A 156 -13.34 8.20 -13.44
N ALA A 157 -13.47 9.26 -12.64
CA ALA A 157 -14.52 9.35 -11.64
C ALA A 157 -15.94 9.36 -12.22
N LEU A 158 -16.15 10.03 -13.36
CA LEU A 158 -17.42 10.00 -14.07
C LEU A 158 -17.82 8.60 -14.58
N LYS A 159 -16.84 7.71 -14.81
CA LYS A 159 -17.08 6.36 -15.30
C LYS A 159 -17.26 5.35 -14.17
N GLU A 160 -16.42 5.46 -13.13
CA GLU A 160 -16.26 4.39 -12.14
C GLU A 160 -16.86 4.70 -10.76
N LEU A 161 -16.96 5.97 -10.38
CA LEU A 161 -17.37 6.39 -9.04
C LEU A 161 -18.89 6.59 -8.97
N THR A 162 -19.44 6.41 -7.76
CA THR A 162 -20.85 6.69 -7.50
C THR A 162 -21.08 8.18 -7.27
N SER A 163 -22.33 8.64 -7.42
CA SER A 163 -22.69 10.04 -7.15
C SER A 163 -22.35 10.49 -5.73
N GLN A 164 -22.37 9.58 -4.75
CA GLN A 164 -22.01 9.89 -3.36
C GLN A 164 -20.50 10.08 -3.16
N GLN A 165 -19.66 9.55 -4.06
CA GLN A 165 -18.21 9.75 -4.02
C GLN A 165 -17.76 11.01 -4.77
N MET A 166 -18.62 11.57 -5.62
CA MET A 166 -18.38 12.77 -6.42
C MET A 166 -18.72 14.04 -5.62
N ASP A 167 -17.82 14.46 -4.73
CA ASP A 167 -18.00 15.61 -3.82
C ASP A 167 -17.30 16.90 -4.28
N VAL A 168 -16.67 16.88 -5.46
CA VAL A 168 -15.92 17.99 -6.08
C VAL A 168 -16.18 18.12 -7.57
#